data_AF-A0A0K1Q0B4-F1
#
_entry.id   AF-A0A0K1Q0B4-F1
#
_cell.length_a   1.000
_cell.length_b   1.000
_cell.length_c   1.000
_cell.angle_alpha   90.00
_cell.angle_beta   90.00
_cell.angle_gamma   90.00
#
_symmetry.space_group_name_H-M   'P 1'
#
loop_
_entity.id
_entity.type
_entity.pdbx_description
1 polymer ?
#
loop_
_entity_poly.entity_id
_entity_poly.type
_entity_poly.pdbx_seq_one_letter_code
_entity_poly.pdbx_strand_id
1 'polypeptide(L)'
;MMTALTGAGILGPATICRLDARLLERISRGERLGGVAISAACTIVLGAGTYGIAFGIWRAFEQAAYSAVKLPTLLLLVAACTLALSVMLASVLRSKLSFSQTAVAILLSLAVTSAVLGAMAPISIVVALVAPPPDPAALGLAIDHPRVLPSLAVARMQLLLHVAVIACAGIVGVVRLRGLLRRLGLRLVVVRRVLVSFLSIQFLVGVELSWLLRPFFGRPHLPPTFSCDDLLKGNFFEELAVAMRPLFGDATSTVLAVVLGGVALTAVVVLGHEPATYTEIEIGSSGLAVRDADGERVVPWNLIVSVRRIGLDVLVELRPDETLAGDFVRAGCNDAEAARVLAQRIEDARTSIQLGPFRTVGV
;
A
#
# COMPACT_ATOMS: atom_id res chain seq x y z
N MET A 1 -25.37 23.68 -6.76
CA MET A 1 -24.95 22.71 -5.71
C MET A 1 -23.46 22.35 -5.77
N MET A 2 -22.79 22.39 -6.93
CA MET A 2 -21.32 22.22 -7.05
C MET A 2 -20.48 23.40 -6.54
N THR A 3 -21.04 24.62 -6.47
CA THR A 3 -20.34 25.84 -6.05
C THR A 3 -20.32 26.09 -4.54
N ALA A 4 -21.11 25.36 -3.75
CA ALA A 4 -21.11 25.47 -2.28
C ALA A 4 -20.09 24.53 -1.60
N LEU A 5 -19.55 23.54 -2.33
CA LEU A 5 -18.62 22.53 -1.82
C LEU A 5 -17.13 22.97 -1.86
N THR A 6 -16.83 24.09 -2.51
CA THR A 6 -15.47 24.65 -2.63
C THR A 6 -14.97 25.31 -1.34
N GLY A 7 -15.86 25.68 -0.40
CA GLY A 7 -15.49 26.25 0.90
C GLY A 7 -14.91 25.23 1.90
N ALA A 8 -15.17 23.93 1.71
CA ALA A 8 -14.81 22.87 2.65
C ALA A 8 -13.45 22.18 2.36
N GLY A 9 -12.78 22.52 1.26
CA GLY A 9 -11.49 21.92 0.90
C GLY A 9 -11.56 20.43 0.53
N ILE A 10 -12.69 20.00 -0.06
CA ILE A 10 -12.93 18.65 -0.59
C ILE A 10 -12.06 18.42 -1.83
N LEU A 11 -11.43 17.25 -1.91
CA LEU A 11 -10.49 16.86 -2.94
C LEU A 11 -11.11 15.79 -3.85
N GLY A 12 -10.86 15.89 -5.16
CA GLY A 12 -11.22 14.83 -6.09
C GLY A 12 -10.33 13.58 -5.93
N PRO A 13 -10.80 12.38 -6.33
CA PRO A 13 -10.01 11.15 -6.27
C PRO A 13 -8.66 11.25 -6.99
N ALA A 14 -8.62 11.91 -8.15
CA ALA A 14 -7.38 12.11 -8.91
C ALA A 14 -6.32 12.92 -8.12
N THR A 15 -6.75 13.93 -7.35
CA THR A 15 -5.86 14.72 -6.50
C THR A 15 -5.32 13.89 -5.35
N ILE A 16 -6.16 13.05 -4.73
CA ILE A 16 -5.76 12.10 -3.68
C ILE A 16 -4.72 11.12 -4.21
N CYS A 17 -4.93 10.55 -5.40
CA CYS A 17 -4.00 9.60 -6.01
C CYS A 17 -2.65 10.23 -6.39
N ARG A 18 -2.63 11.52 -6.75
CA ARG A 18 -1.41 12.24 -7.12
C ARG A 18 -0.53 12.60 -5.92
N LEU A 19 -1.11 12.74 -4.72
CA LEU A 19 -0.40 13.20 -3.51
C LEU A 19 0.45 14.44 -3.82
N ASP A 20 -0.21 15.50 -4.34
CA ASP A 20 0.44 16.73 -4.75
C ASP A 20 1.13 17.47 -3.59
N ALA A 21 2.05 18.38 -3.93
CA ALA A 21 2.83 19.13 -2.93
C ALA A 21 1.94 19.90 -1.94
N ARG A 22 0.80 20.42 -2.41
CA ARG A 22 -0.18 21.15 -1.58
C ARG A 22 -0.86 20.24 -0.56
N LEU A 23 -1.26 19.02 -0.96
CA LEU A 23 -1.82 18.04 -0.01
C LEU A 23 -0.78 17.61 1.01
N LEU A 24 0.48 17.41 0.60
CA LEU A 24 1.57 17.06 1.51
C LEU A 24 1.85 18.16 2.53
N GLU A 25 1.86 19.43 2.10
CA GLU A 25 2.03 20.58 2.97
C GLU A 25 0.86 20.71 3.98
N ARG A 26 -0.37 20.46 3.54
CA ARG A 26 -1.55 20.41 4.43
C ARG A 26 -1.41 19.30 5.48
N ILE A 27 -0.96 18.11 5.07
CA ILE A 27 -0.76 16.97 5.98
C ILE A 27 0.36 17.25 6.97
N SER A 28 1.49 17.79 6.51
CA SER A 28 2.65 18.08 7.36
C SER A 28 2.34 19.16 8.40
N ARG A 29 1.59 20.21 8.02
CA ARG A 29 1.13 21.27 8.94
C ARG A 29 -0.07 20.87 9.81
N GLY A 30 -0.76 19.78 9.47
CA GLY A 30 -1.94 19.33 10.21
C GLY A 30 -3.19 20.20 10.01
N GLU A 31 -3.23 20.99 8.93
CA GLU A 31 -4.29 21.96 8.67
C GLU A 31 -5.47 21.35 7.90
N ARG A 32 -6.69 21.55 8.39
CA ARG A 32 -7.95 21.14 7.75
C ARG A 32 -7.94 19.66 7.28
N LEU A 33 -7.45 18.77 8.15
CA LEU A 33 -7.36 17.33 7.88
C LEU A 33 -8.73 16.65 7.76
N GLY A 34 -9.77 17.19 8.40
CA GLY A 34 -11.13 16.64 8.30
C GLY A 34 -11.66 16.60 6.86
N GLY A 35 -11.43 17.65 6.07
CA GLY A 35 -11.83 17.67 4.66
C GLY A 35 -11.10 16.62 3.80
N VAL A 36 -9.82 16.35 4.12
CA VAL A 36 -9.03 15.29 3.47
C VAL A 36 -9.57 13.92 3.84
N ALA A 37 -9.85 13.69 5.12
CA ALA A 37 -10.41 12.43 5.62
C ALA A 37 -11.78 12.13 4.98
N ILE A 38 -12.67 13.13 4.89
CA ILE A 38 -13.97 12.99 4.22
C ILE A 38 -13.78 12.66 2.73
N SER A 39 -12.90 13.37 2.04
CA SER A 39 -12.62 13.12 0.61
C SER A 39 -12.06 11.72 0.37
N ALA A 40 -11.18 11.26 1.25
CA ALA A 40 -10.64 9.91 1.23
C ALA A 40 -11.74 8.87 1.49
N ALA A 41 -12.60 9.07 2.49
CA ALA A 41 -13.73 8.19 2.77
C ALA A 41 -14.73 8.13 1.59
N CYS A 42 -15.06 9.27 0.97
CA CYS A 42 -15.88 9.30 -0.24
C CYS A 42 -15.23 8.51 -1.39
N THR A 43 -13.92 8.66 -1.58
CA THR A 43 -13.17 7.88 -2.59
C THR A 43 -13.21 6.39 -2.26
N ILE A 44 -13.08 6.01 -0.99
CA ILE A 44 -13.22 4.62 -0.54
C ILE A 44 -14.59 4.07 -0.91
N VAL A 45 -15.67 4.78 -0.56
CA VAL A 45 -17.04 4.35 -0.82
C VAL A 45 -17.32 4.22 -2.33
N LEU A 46 -16.92 5.20 -3.13
CA LEU A 46 -17.17 5.20 -4.57
C LEU A 46 -16.35 4.12 -5.30
N GLY A 47 -15.05 4.01 -5.01
CA GLY A 47 -14.17 3.06 -5.70
C GLY A 47 -14.44 1.60 -5.31
N ALA A 48 -14.59 1.34 -4.01
CA ALA A 48 -14.83 -0.01 -3.52
C ALA A 48 -16.28 -0.43 -3.74
N GLY A 49 -17.21 0.53 -3.78
CA GLY A 49 -18.61 0.26 -4.11
C GLY A 49 -18.78 -0.12 -5.57
N THR A 50 -18.18 0.64 -6.50
CA THR A 50 -18.20 0.30 -7.93
C THR A 50 -17.50 -1.02 -8.21
N TYR A 51 -16.37 -1.29 -7.55
CA TYR A 51 -15.72 -2.60 -7.65
C TYR A 51 -16.53 -3.71 -6.98
N GLY A 52 -17.28 -3.43 -5.91
CA GLY A 52 -18.18 -4.40 -5.28
C GLY A 52 -19.30 -4.85 -6.20
N ILE A 53 -19.82 -3.96 -7.05
CA ILE A 53 -20.73 -4.34 -8.13
C ILE A 53 -20.04 -5.35 -9.04
N ALA A 54 -18.83 -5.02 -9.53
CA ALA A 54 -18.04 -5.90 -10.39
C ALA A 54 -17.76 -7.27 -9.76
N PHE A 55 -17.55 -7.30 -8.44
CA PHE A 55 -17.27 -8.51 -7.66
C PHE A 55 -18.48 -9.45 -7.57
N GLY A 56 -19.71 -8.93 -7.51
CA GLY A 56 -20.92 -9.74 -7.34
C GLY A 56 -21.73 -9.99 -8.61
N ILE A 57 -21.51 -9.22 -9.68
CA ILE A 57 -22.40 -9.18 -10.86
C ILE A 57 -22.52 -10.51 -11.61
N TRP A 58 -21.46 -11.33 -11.63
CA TRP A 58 -21.54 -12.66 -12.25
C TRP A 58 -22.51 -13.58 -11.51
N ARG A 59 -22.57 -13.47 -10.17
CA ARG A 59 -23.42 -14.36 -9.37
C ARG A 59 -24.90 -13.99 -9.53
N ALA A 60 -25.24 -12.73 -9.30
CA ALA A 60 -26.59 -12.18 -9.36
C ALA A 60 -26.55 -10.65 -9.15
N PHE A 61 -27.57 -9.93 -9.60
CA PHE A 61 -27.67 -8.48 -9.36
C PHE A 61 -27.81 -8.13 -7.88
N GLU A 62 -28.51 -8.95 -7.11
CA GLU A 62 -28.65 -8.80 -5.65
C GLU A 62 -27.29 -8.97 -4.98
N GLN A 63 -26.50 -9.96 -5.41
CA GLN A 63 -25.16 -10.18 -4.88
C GLN A 63 -24.22 -9.02 -5.22
N ALA A 64 -24.36 -8.42 -6.39
CA ALA A 64 -23.64 -7.20 -6.78
C ALA A 64 -23.97 -6.03 -5.84
N ALA A 65 -25.25 -5.83 -5.52
CA ALA A 65 -25.69 -4.81 -4.57
C ALA A 65 -25.13 -5.06 -3.16
N TYR A 66 -25.16 -6.31 -2.69
CA TYR A 66 -24.59 -6.67 -1.39
C TYR A 66 -23.09 -6.37 -1.33
N SER A 67 -22.33 -6.76 -2.35
CA SER A 67 -20.89 -6.50 -2.42
C SER A 67 -20.54 -5.02 -2.58
N ALA A 68 -21.36 -4.25 -3.30
CA ALA A 68 -21.22 -2.80 -3.43
C ALA A 68 -21.30 -2.07 -2.08
N VAL A 69 -22.09 -2.60 -1.14
CA VAL A 69 -22.17 -2.06 0.24
C VAL A 69 -21.06 -2.63 1.12
N LYS A 70 -20.81 -3.94 1.03
CA LYS A 70 -19.88 -4.64 1.92
C LYS A 70 -18.43 -4.27 1.71
N LEU A 71 -17.96 -4.13 0.47
CA LEU A 71 -16.54 -3.82 0.22
C LEU A 71 -16.12 -2.46 0.80
N PRO A 72 -16.87 -1.34 0.59
CA PRO A 72 -16.62 -0.10 1.32
C PRO A 72 -16.62 -0.27 2.83
N THR A 73 -17.62 -0.99 3.35
CA THR A 73 -17.78 -1.22 4.80
C THR A 73 -16.58 -1.96 5.36
N LEU A 74 -16.09 -2.99 4.67
CA LEU A 74 -14.88 -3.73 5.02
C LEU A 74 -13.67 -2.79 5.10
N LEU A 75 -13.42 -1.98 4.06
CA LEU A 75 -12.25 -1.10 4.04
C LEU A 75 -12.31 -0.02 5.14
N LEU A 76 -13.49 0.56 5.39
CA LEU A 76 -13.66 1.54 6.45
C LEU A 76 -13.52 0.92 7.85
N LEU A 77 -14.01 -0.30 8.06
CA LEU A 77 -13.86 -1.01 9.32
C LEU A 77 -12.40 -1.42 9.57
N VAL A 78 -11.70 -1.90 8.53
CA VAL A 78 -10.24 -2.13 8.57
C VAL A 78 -9.51 -0.83 8.92
N ALA A 79 -9.87 0.31 8.32
CA ALA A 79 -9.28 1.61 8.64
C ALA A 79 -9.47 1.97 10.12
N ALA A 80 -10.69 1.81 10.64
CA ALA A 80 -11.04 2.12 12.03
C ALA A 80 -10.26 1.25 13.03
N CYS A 81 -10.26 -0.07 12.82
CA CYS A 81 -9.50 -1.01 13.64
C CYS A 81 -7.99 -0.76 13.55
N THR A 82 -7.48 -0.48 12.35
CA THR A 82 -6.06 -0.17 12.16
C THR A 82 -5.67 1.11 12.86
N LEU A 83 -6.52 2.14 12.83
CA LEU A 83 -6.30 3.39 13.55
C LEU A 83 -6.28 3.16 15.07
N ALA A 84 -7.25 2.43 15.60
CA ALA A 84 -7.33 2.10 17.03
C ALA A 84 -6.06 1.35 17.51
N LEU A 85 -5.63 0.33 16.76
CA LEU A 85 -4.42 -0.44 17.08
C LEU A 85 -3.15 0.38 16.87
N SER A 86 -3.12 1.27 15.87
CA SER A 86 -1.98 2.16 15.62
C SER A 86 -1.81 3.21 16.72
N VAL A 87 -2.88 3.63 17.40
CA VAL A 87 -2.78 4.51 18.58
C VAL A 87 -2.08 3.80 19.73
N MET A 88 -2.46 2.55 19.99
CA MET A 88 -1.79 1.73 21.01
C MET A 88 -0.30 1.55 20.67
N LEU A 89 0.00 1.29 19.39
CA LEU A 89 1.36 1.09 18.93
C LEU A 89 2.19 2.37 18.84
N ALA A 90 1.58 3.53 18.64
CA ALA A 90 2.26 4.82 18.60
C ALA A 90 2.95 5.16 19.93
N SER A 91 2.35 4.73 21.05
CA SER A 91 2.96 4.82 22.39
C SER A 91 4.29 4.04 22.49
N VAL A 92 4.39 2.92 21.76
CA VAL A 92 5.57 2.04 21.73
C VAL A 92 6.60 2.51 20.69
N LEU A 93 6.14 2.97 19.52
CA LEU A 93 6.99 3.30 18.37
C LEU A 93 7.60 4.72 18.43
N ARG A 94 7.21 5.55 19.41
CA ARG A 94 7.62 6.96 19.56
C ARG A 94 7.55 7.74 18.23
N SER A 95 6.51 7.48 17.46
CA SER A 95 6.22 8.19 16.21
C SER A 95 5.99 9.67 16.50
N LYS A 96 6.53 10.57 15.66
CA LYS A 96 6.26 12.02 15.74
C LYS A 96 4.92 12.43 15.09
N LEU A 97 4.18 11.49 14.49
CA LEU A 97 2.92 11.80 13.82
C LEU A 97 1.78 11.96 14.82
N SER A 98 0.95 12.98 14.62
CA SER A 98 -0.29 13.15 15.37
C SER A 98 -1.33 12.07 15.01
N PHE A 99 -2.34 11.91 15.87
CA PHE A 99 -3.47 11.01 15.62
C PHE A 99 -4.16 11.31 14.29
N SER A 100 -4.47 12.58 14.03
CA SER A 100 -5.16 13.01 12.80
C SER A 100 -4.33 12.77 11.54
N GLN A 101 -3.00 12.97 11.60
CA GLN A 101 -2.10 12.65 10.48
C GLN A 101 -2.04 11.14 10.22
N THR A 102 -2.05 10.33 11.27
CA THR A 102 -2.08 8.87 11.17
C THR A 102 -3.39 8.40 10.54
N ALA A 103 -4.53 8.91 11.02
CA ALA A 103 -5.85 8.61 10.46
C ALA A 103 -5.94 8.98 8.97
N VAL A 104 -5.48 10.18 8.61
CA VAL A 104 -5.45 10.62 7.21
C VAL A 104 -4.51 9.76 6.36
N ALA A 105 -3.33 9.38 6.87
CA ALA A 105 -2.40 8.52 6.13
C ALA A 105 -3.02 7.13 5.83
N ILE A 106 -3.68 6.53 6.82
CA ILE A 106 -4.41 5.25 6.66
C ILE A 106 -5.52 5.40 5.61
N LEU A 107 -6.37 6.43 5.76
CA LEU A 107 -7.48 6.68 4.84
C LEU A 107 -6.99 6.98 3.43
N LEU A 108 -5.90 7.72 3.25
CA LEU A 108 -5.32 8.01 1.94
C LEU A 108 -4.78 6.75 1.26
N SER A 109 -4.10 5.86 2.02
CA SER A 109 -3.65 4.57 1.50
C SER A 109 -4.81 3.74 0.96
N LEU A 110 -5.89 3.64 1.75
CA LEU A 110 -7.09 2.88 1.37
C LEU A 110 -7.89 3.57 0.26
N ALA A 111 -7.91 4.90 0.22
CA ALA A 111 -8.53 5.66 -0.86
C ALA A 111 -7.81 5.44 -2.19
N VAL A 112 -6.47 5.38 -2.19
CA VAL A 112 -5.69 5.00 -3.38
C VAL A 112 -6.02 3.57 -3.81
N THR A 113 -6.02 2.61 -2.89
CA THR A 113 -6.41 1.22 -3.19
C THR A 113 -7.82 1.16 -3.78
N SER A 114 -8.78 1.85 -3.16
CA SER A 114 -10.17 1.89 -3.63
C SER A 114 -10.31 2.57 -5.01
N ALA A 115 -9.57 3.65 -5.27
CA ALA A 115 -9.56 4.30 -6.58
C ALA A 115 -9.02 3.37 -7.68
N VAL A 116 -7.96 2.60 -7.39
CA VAL A 116 -7.44 1.58 -8.32
C VAL A 116 -8.48 0.48 -8.55
N LEU A 117 -9.14 0.00 -7.49
CA LEU A 117 -10.24 -0.97 -7.63
C LEU A 117 -11.38 -0.44 -8.50
N GLY A 118 -11.83 0.79 -8.25
CA GLY A 118 -12.86 1.44 -9.07
C GLY A 118 -12.44 1.58 -10.54
N ALA A 119 -11.17 1.86 -10.82
CA ALA A 119 -10.64 1.90 -12.18
C ALA A 119 -10.58 0.52 -12.85
N MET A 120 -10.39 -0.56 -12.08
CA MET A 120 -10.42 -1.95 -12.56
C MET A 120 -11.82 -2.54 -12.68
N ALA A 121 -12.82 -1.93 -12.04
CA ALA A 121 -14.22 -2.37 -12.07
C ALA A 121 -14.78 -2.63 -13.49
N PRO A 122 -14.63 -1.74 -14.49
CA PRO A 122 -15.15 -2.00 -15.84
C PRO A 122 -14.52 -3.25 -16.48
N ILE A 123 -13.22 -3.48 -16.27
CA ILE A 123 -12.53 -4.66 -16.80
C ILE A 123 -13.09 -5.92 -16.13
N SER A 124 -13.23 -5.90 -14.81
CA SER A 124 -13.81 -7.02 -14.05
C SER A 124 -15.27 -7.30 -14.43
N ILE A 125 -16.07 -6.28 -14.71
CA ILE A 125 -17.45 -6.44 -15.19
C ILE A 125 -17.48 -7.13 -16.55
N VAL A 126 -16.63 -6.72 -17.50
CA VAL A 126 -16.57 -7.37 -18.82
C VAL A 126 -16.19 -8.84 -18.68
N VAL A 127 -15.19 -9.17 -17.85
CA VAL A 127 -14.81 -10.56 -17.59
C VAL A 127 -15.96 -11.36 -16.97
N ALA A 128 -16.70 -10.76 -16.03
CA ALA A 128 -17.88 -11.36 -15.42
C ALA A 128 -19.00 -11.63 -16.43
N LEU A 129 -19.27 -10.68 -17.34
CA LEU A 129 -20.35 -10.79 -18.33
C LEU A 129 -20.06 -11.76 -19.48
N VAL A 130 -18.77 -11.98 -19.80
CA VAL A 130 -18.35 -12.94 -20.84
C VAL A 130 -18.34 -14.38 -20.30
N ALA A 131 -18.18 -14.56 -19.00
CA ALA A 131 -18.17 -15.89 -18.40
C ALA A 131 -19.55 -16.57 -18.47
N PRO A 132 -19.61 -17.91 -18.62
CA PRO A 132 -20.87 -18.63 -18.60
C PRO A 132 -21.66 -18.33 -17.31
N PRO A 133 -22.96 -17.99 -17.40
CA PRO A 133 -23.76 -17.67 -16.22
C PRO A 133 -23.99 -18.92 -15.36
N PRO A 134 -24.26 -18.77 -14.05
CA PRO A 134 -24.63 -19.88 -13.18
C PRO A 134 -25.87 -20.63 -13.70
N ASP A 135 -25.85 -21.97 -13.68
CA ASP A 135 -26.99 -22.80 -14.07
C ASP A 135 -28.17 -22.61 -13.08
N PRO A 136 -29.33 -22.08 -13.51
CA PRO A 136 -30.49 -21.91 -12.62
C PRO A 136 -31.02 -23.22 -12.05
N ALA A 137 -30.88 -24.33 -12.79
CA ALA A 137 -31.34 -25.64 -12.34
C ALA A 137 -30.40 -26.28 -11.29
N ALA A 138 -29.23 -25.67 -11.05
CA ALA A 138 -28.29 -26.12 -10.04
C ALA A 138 -28.57 -25.53 -8.64
N LEU A 139 -29.57 -24.63 -8.52
CA LEU A 139 -29.94 -24.00 -7.26
C LEU A 139 -30.51 -25.03 -6.26
N GLY A 140 -30.00 -25.02 -5.04
CA GLY A 140 -30.41 -25.93 -3.96
C GLY A 140 -29.81 -27.33 -4.05
N LEU A 141 -29.05 -27.64 -5.10
CA LEU A 141 -28.37 -28.93 -5.22
C LEU A 141 -27.11 -28.99 -4.35
N ALA A 142 -26.72 -30.22 -3.99
CA ALA A 142 -25.48 -30.48 -3.26
C ALA A 142 -24.25 -29.99 -4.05
N ILE A 143 -23.20 -29.57 -3.33
CA ILE A 143 -22.01 -28.92 -3.91
C ILE A 143 -21.24 -29.82 -4.90
N ASP A 144 -21.34 -31.13 -4.73
CA ASP A 144 -20.72 -32.20 -5.52
C ASP A 144 -21.59 -32.67 -6.70
N HIS A 145 -22.81 -32.14 -6.83
CA HIS A 145 -23.72 -32.53 -7.91
C HIS A 145 -23.13 -32.15 -9.29
N PRO A 146 -23.18 -33.03 -10.31
CA PRO A 146 -22.53 -32.79 -11.61
C PRO A 146 -22.93 -31.49 -12.31
N ARG A 147 -24.17 -31.01 -12.11
CA ARG A 147 -24.65 -29.72 -12.63
C ARG A 147 -24.03 -28.48 -11.96
N VAL A 148 -23.58 -28.62 -10.71
CA VAL A 148 -23.00 -27.51 -9.93
C VAL A 148 -21.53 -27.30 -10.30
N LEU A 149 -20.80 -28.38 -10.60
CA LEU A 149 -19.35 -28.37 -10.83
C LEU A 149 -18.87 -27.34 -11.86
N PRO A 150 -19.47 -27.21 -13.06
CA PRO A 150 -19.04 -26.22 -14.05
C PRO A 150 -19.19 -24.78 -13.57
N SER A 151 -20.33 -24.45 -12.95
CA SER A 151 -20.57 -23.13 -12.36
C SER A 151 -19.59 -22.85 -11.21
N LEU A 152 -19.26 -23.86 -10.42
CA LEU A 152 -18.28 -23.75 -9.34
C LEU A 152 -16.86 -23.46 -9.87
N ALA A 153 -16.48 -24.05 -11.00
CA ALA A 153 -15.18 -23.81 -11.63
C ALA A 153 -15.03 -22.34 -12.10
N VAL A 154 -16.07 -21.80 -12.75
CA VAL A 154 -16.12 -20.38 -13.16
C VAL A 154 -16.06 -19.46 -11.95
N ALA A 155 -16.85 -19.76 -10.91
CA ALA A 155 -16.84 -19.00 -9.64
C ALA A 155 -15.44 -18.94 -9.02
N ARG A 156 -14.72 -20.06 -8.98
CA ARG A 156 -13.34 -20.13 -8.44
C ARG A 156 -12.37 -19.31 -9.28
N MET A 157 -12.44 -19.41 -10.61
CA MET A 157 -11.59 -18.63 -11.50
C MET A 157 -11.79 -17.12 -11.31
N GLN A 158 -13.04 -16.67 -11.23
CA GLN A 158 -13.34 -15.27 -10.99
C GLN A 158 -12.90 -14.81 -9.59
N LEU A 159 -13.09 -15.64 -8.57
CA LEU A 159 -12.63 -15.32 -7.22
C LEU A 159 -11.10 -15.11 -7.20
N LEU A 160 -10.33 -15.98 -7.87
CA LEU A 160 -8.89 -15.82 -8.00
C LEU A 160 -8.50 -14.53 -8.72
N LEU A 161 -9.19 -14.19 -9.81
CA LEU A 161 -8.99 -12.92 -10.51
C LEU A 161 -9.23 -11.73 -9.57
N HIS A 162 -10.35 -11.71 -8.84
CA HIS A 162 -10.65 -10.62 -7.94
C HIS A 162 -9.63 -10.50 -6.80
N VAL A 163 -9.19 -11.64 -6.24
CA VAL A 163 -8.12 -11.68 -5.23
C VAL A 163 -6.83 -11.06 -5.80
N ALA A 164 -6.45 -11.40 -7.04
CA ALA A 164 -5.27 -10.82 -7.68
C ALA A 164 -5.41 -9.30 -7.88
N VAL A 165 -6.57 -8.83 -8.37
CA VAL A 165 -6.83 -7.39 -8.57
C VAL A 165 -6.79 -6.63 -7.24
N ILE A 166 -7.41 -7.17 -6.18
CA ILE A 166 -7.38 -6.59 -4.83
C ILE A 166 -5.97 -6.55 -4.27
N ALA A 167 -5.18 -7.62 -4.44
CA ALA A 167 -3.79 -7.66 -4.01
C ALA A 167 -2.95 -6.58 -4.72
N CYS A 168 -3.06 -6.46 -6.04
CA CYS A 168 -2.36 -5.43 -6.81
C CYS A 168 -2.77 -4.01 -6.37
N ALA A 169 -4.06 -3.74 -6.19
CA ALA A 169 -4.55 -2.45 -5.71
C ALA A 169 -4.06 -2.14 -4.28
N GLY A 170 -4.00 -3.15 -3.42
CA GLY A 170 -3.41 -3.06 -2.08
C GLY A 170 -1.94 -2.67 -2.12
N ILE A 171 -1.14 -3.34 -2.96
CA ILE A 171 0.28 -3.05 -3.15
C ILE A 171 0.49 -1.58 -3.58
N VAL A 172 -0.29 -1.09 -4.54
CA VAL A 172 -0.21 0.31 -5.00
C VAL A 172 -0.52 1.28 -3.86
N GLY A 173 -1.55 1.01 -3.05
CA GLY A 173 -1.89 1.82 -1.88
C GLY A 173 -0.75 1.90 -0.87
N VAL A 174 -0.12 0.77 -0.56
CA VAL A 174 1.01 0.67 0.37
C VAL A 174 2.26 1.38 -0.16
N VAL A 175 2.57 1.23 -1.45
CA VAL A 175 3.68 1.96 -2.08
C VAL A 175 3.45 3.46 -2.01
N ARG A 176 2.22 3.94 -2.22
CA ARG A 176 1.87 5.35 -2.07
C ARG A 176 1.98 5.82 -0.61
N LEU A 177 1.57 5.00 0.36
CA LEU A 177 1.76 5.30 1.77
C LEU A 177 3.25 5.41 2.14
N ARG A 178 4.11 4.51 1.64
CA ARG A 178 5.57 4.59 1.82
C ARG A 178 6.12 5.92 1.29
N GLY A 179 5.67 6.33 0.10
CA GLY A 179 6.03 7.62 -0.50
C GLY A 179 5.58 8.82 0.34
N LEU A 180 4.32 8.79 0.82
CA LEU A 180 3.78 9.82 1.72
C LEU A 180 4.62 9.96 2.99
N LEU A 181 4.91 8.85 3.68
CA LEU A 181 5.69 8.86 4.91
C LEU A 181 7.12 9.40 4.69
N ARG A 182 7.76 9.05 3.56
CA ARG A 182 9.07 9.62 3.21
C ARG A 182 9.01 11.13 2.99
N ARG A 183 8.01 11.61 2.25
CA ARG A 183 7.84 13.06 1.97
C ARG A 183 7.49 13.89 3.22
N LEU A 184 7.00 13.26 4.28
CA LEU A 184 6.83 13.88 5.60
C LEU A 184 8.15 13.97 6.40
N GLY A 185 9.30 13.57 5.83
CA GLY A 185 10.61 13.66 6.47
C GLY A 185 10.89 12.58 7.50
N LEU A 186 10.13 11.47 7.50
CA LEU A 186 10.39 10.35 8.41
C LEU A 186 11.62 9.56 7.95
N ARG A 187 12.49 9.22 8.91
CA ARG A 187 13.65 8.34 8.67
C ARG A 187 13.20 6.98 8.13
N LEU A 188 13.94 6.41 7.19
CA LEU A 188 13.59 5.15 6.51
C LEU A 188 13.33 3.99 7.49
N VAL A 189 14.10 3.88 8.58
CA VAL A 189 13.88 2.86 9.62
C VAL A 189 12.52 3.01 10.29
N VAL A 190 12.09 4.24 10.55
CA VAL A 190 10.77 4.53 11.15
C VAL A 190 9.66 4.24 10.14
N VAL A 191 9.84 4.66 8.87
CA VAL A 191 8.90 4.35 7.78
C VAL A 191 8.70 2.83 7.65
N ARG A 192 9.79 2.05 7.65
CA ARG A 192 9.74 0.58 7.57
C ARG A 192 8.97 -0.02 8.75
N ARG A 193 9.27 0.39 9.99
CA ARG A 193 8.56 -0.11 11.18
C ARG A 193 7.07 0.22 11.16
N VAL A 194 6.71 1.45 10.77
CA VAL A 194 5.32 1.88 10.64
C VAL A 194 4.60 1.05 9.56
N LEU A 195 5.20 0.88 8.39
CA LEU A 195 4.60 0.11 7.29
C LEU A 195 4.42 -1.36 7.64
N VAL A 196 5.44 -2.01 8.23
CA VAL A 196 5.32 -3.41 8.67
C VAL A 196 4.20 -3.55 9.70
N SER A 197 4.15 -2.67 10.70
CA SER A 197 3.08 -2.70 11.71
C SER A 197 1.70 -2.49 11.09
N PHE A 198 1.58 -1.49 10.22
CA PHE A 198 0.35 -1.16 9.49
C PHE A 198 -0.13 -2.34 8.63
N LEU A 199 0.79 -3.01 7.95
CA LEU A 199 0.47 -4.14 7.07
C LEU A 199 0.11 -5.39 7.86
N SER A 200 0.82 -5.70 8.93
CA SER A 200 0.46 -6.81 9.81
C SER A 200 -0.92 -6.62 10.42
N ILE A 201 -1.24 -5.42 10.90
CA ILE A 201 -2.56 -5.10 11.45
C ILE A 201 -3.63 -5.23 10.36
N GLN A 202 -3.46 -4.59 9.21
CA GLN A 202 -4.43 -4.67 8.12
C GLN A 202 -4.61 -6.08 7.57
N PHE A 203 -3.54 -6.88 7.52
CA PHE A 203 -3.63 -8.27 7.12
C PHE A 203 -4.51 -9.02 8.13
N LEU A 204 -4.10 -9.11 9.40
CA LEU A 204 -4.81 -9.89 10.42
C LEU A 204 -6.26 -9.46 10.58
N VAL A 205 -6.49 -8.15 10.76
CA VAL A 205 -7.83 -7.59 10.90
C VAL A 205 -8.63 -7.73 9.60
N GLY A 206 -7.99 -7.50 8.45
CA GLY A 206 -8.64 -7.58 7.15
C GLY A 206 -9.15 -8.97 6.84
N VAL A 207 -8.36 -10.02 7.10
CA VAL A 207 -8.83 -11.40 6.85
C VAL A 207 -9.98 -11.76 7.76
N GLU A 208 -9.93 -11.40 9.04
CA GLU A 208 -11.00 -11.72 9.99
C GLU A 208 -12.28 -10.92 9.70
N LEU A 209 -12.19 -9.62 9.42
CA LEU A 209 -13.36 -8.83 9.03
C LEU A 209 -13.94 -9.30 7.70
N SER A 210 -13.09 -9.68 6.74
CA SER A 210 -13.57 -10.33 5.52
C SER A 210 -14.26 -11.66 5.84
N TRP A 211 -13.84 -12.34 6.92
CA TRP A 211 -14.48 -13.57 7.36
C TRP A 211 -15.88 -13.34 7.92
N LEU A 212 -16.02 -12.36 8.79
CA LEU A 212 -17.31 -11.97 9.35
C LEU A 212 -18.29 -11.44 8.30
N LEU A 213 -17.81 -10.73 7.28
CA LEU A 213 -18.67 -10.12 6.25
C LEU A 213 -19.04 -11.05 5.09
N ARG A 214 -18.57 -12.30 5.09
CA ARG A 214 -18.92 -13.26 4.03
C ARG A 214 -20.44 -13.50 3.94
N PRO A 215 -20.96 -13.83 2.74
CA PRO A 215 -20.24 -13.95 1.47
C PRO A 215 -20.16 -12.63 0.68
N PHE A 216 -19.02 -12.38 0.01
CA PHE A 216 -18.89 -11.30 -0.98
C PHE A 216 -19.28 -11.80 -2.39
N PHE A 217 -18.73 -12.93 -2.82
CA PHE A 217 -19.02 -13.48 -4.15
C PHE A 217 -20.30 -14.34 -4.19
N GLY A 218 -20.56 -15.08 -3.11
CA GLY A 218 -21.67 -16.05 -3.04
C GLY A 218 -21.33 -17.40 -3.70
N ARG A 219 -22.12 -18.43 -3.42
CA ARG A 219 -22.00 -19.74 -4.08
C ARG A 219 -23.03 -19.84 -5.20
N PRO A 220 -22.69 -20.37 -6.39
CA PRO A 220 -23.63 -20.41 -7.52
C PRO A 220 -24.86 -21.32 -7.27
N HIS A 221 -24.73 -22.34 -6.43
CA HIS A 221 -25.81 -23.28 -6.09
C HIS A 221 -26.68 -22.83 -4.90
N LEU A 222 -26.35 -21.72 -4.22
CA LEU A 222 -27.13 -21.20 -3.07
C LEU A 222 -27.69 -19.83 -3.39
N PRO A 223 -28.89 -19.46 -2.91
CA PRO A 223 -29.46 -18.13 -3.16
C PRO A 223 -28.50 -17.02 -2.66
N PRO A 224 -28.48 -15.84 -3.32
CA PRO A 224 -27.73 -14.69 -2.83
C PRO A 224 -28.18 -14.29 -1.42
N THR A 225 -27.24 -14.12 -0.49
CA THR A 225 -27.54 -13.69 0.88
C THR A 225 -26.66 -12.51 1.29
N PHE A 226 -27.24 -11.59 2.06
CA PHE A 226 -26.47 -10.47 2.61
C PHE A 226 -25.56 -10.91 3.75
N SER A 227 -25.89 -11.92 4.55
CA SER A 227 -24.99 -12.46 5.57
C SER A 227 -25.05 -13.98 5.54
N CYS A 228 -23.98 -14.63 6.01
CA CYS A 228 -24.05 -16.04 6.36
C CYS A 228 -24.90 -16.18 7.64
N ASP A 229 -25.70 -17.24 7.76
CA ASP A 229 -26.50 -17.48 8.99
C ASP A 229 -25.61 -17.81 10.20
N ASP A 230 -24.40 -18.33 9.95
CA ASP A 230 -23.41 -18.77 10.94
C ASP A 230 -22.22 -17.78 11.06
N LEU A 231 -22.48 -16.48 11.31
CA LEU A 231 -21.45 -15.42 11.32
C LEU A 231 -20.23 -15.70 12.22
N LEU A 232 -20.45 -16.32 13.38
CA LEU A 232 -19.43 -16.54 14.42
C LEU A 232 -18.89 -17.98 14.45
N LYS A 233 -19.31 -18.82 13.50
CA LYS A 233 -18.90 -20.22 13.49
C LYS A 233 -17.56 -20.36 12.78
N GLY A 234 -16.54 -20.70 13.56
CA GLY A 234 -15.15 -20.76 13.11
C GLY A 234 -14.58 -19.39 12.74
N ASN A 235 -13.34 -19.38 12.29
CA ASN A 235 -12.64 -18.17 11.83
C ASN A 235 -11.78 -18.47 10.59
N PHE A 236 -11.21 -17.42 10.00
CA PHE A 236 -10.40 -17.57 8.78
C PHE A 236 -9.19 -18.48 8.97
N PHE A 237 -8.54 -18.40 10.12
CA PHE A 237 -7.32 -19.14 10.36
C PHE A 237 -7.58 -20.64 10.51
N GLU A 238 -8.70 -21.03 11.12
CA GLU A 238 -9.14 -22.44 11.20
C GLU A 238 -9.37 -23.03 9.81
N GLU A 239 -10.09 -22.29 8.96
CA GLU A 239 -10.49 -22.77 7.63
C GLU A 239 -9.33 -22.74 6.63
N LEU A 240 -8.44 -21.76 6.77
CA LEU A 240 -7.14 -21.77 6.09
C LEU A 240 -6.31 -22.98 6.49
N ALA A 241 -6.24 -23.31 7.78
CA ALA A 241 -5.47 -24.45 8.27
C ALA A 241 -6.00 -25.77 7.67
N VAL A 242 -7.33 -25.93 7.61
CA VAL A 242 -7.97 -27.09 6.99
C VAL A 242 -7.67 -27.13 5.49
N ALA A 243 -7.82 -26.01 4.77
CA ALA A 243 -7.61 -25.96 3.33
C ALA A 243 -6.16 -26.25 2.91
N MET A 244 -5.19 -25.87 3.74
CA MET A 244 -3.76 -25.96 3.43
C MET A 244 -3.08 -27.19 4.05
N ARG A 245 -3.80 -27.94 4.90
CA ARG A 245 -3.35 -29.21 5.50
C ARG A 245 -2.73 -30.19 4.49
N PRO A 246 -3.29 -30.39 3.27
CA PRO A 246 -2.70 -31.31 2.30
C PRO A 246 -1.32 -30.88 1.78
N LEU A 247 -0.99 -29.59 1.86
CA LEU A 247 0.26 -29.02 1.33
C LEU A 247 1.35 -28.89 2.41
N PHE A 248 0.97 -28.62 3.66
CA PHE A 248 1.90 -28.23 4.73
C PHE A 248 1.87 -29.13 5.97
N GLY A 249 0.99 -30.13 6.01
CA GLY A 249 0.86 -31.04 7.15
C GLY A 249 0.02 -30.42 8.27
N ASP A 250 0.60 -30.22 9.47
CA ASP A 250 -0.14 -29.81 10.66
C ASP A 250 -0.70 -28.38 10.59
N ALA A 251 -1.85 -28.15 11.25
CA ALA A 251 -2.59 -26.89 11.19
C ALA A 251 -1.77 -25.67 11.66
N THR A 252 -0.98 -25.83 12.73
CA THR A 252 -0.25 -24.73 13.37
C THR A 252 0.93 -24.23 12.52
N SER A 253 1.71 -25.15 11.94
CA SER A 253 2.83 -24.80 11.04
C SER A 253 2.33 -24.13 9.76
N THR A 254 1.15 -24.53 9.29
CA THR A 254 0.51 -24.02 8.08
C THR A 254 0.05 -22.57 8.22
N VAL A 255 -0.69 -22.26 9.30
CA VAL A 255 -1.13 -20.89 9.59
C VAL A 255 0.08 -19.98 9.78
N LEU A 256 1.09 -20.45 10.53
CA LEU A 256 2.31 -19.69 10.76
C LEU A 256 3.07 -19.44 9.44
N ALA A 257 3.21 -20.43 8.56
CA ALA A 257 3.90 -20.28 7.28
C ALA A 257 3.21 -19.28 6.34
N VAL A 258 1.87 -19.29 6.27
CA VAL A 258 1.12 -18.34 5.43
C VAL A 258 1.16 -16.93 5.99
N VAL A 259 1.00 -16.77 7.31
CA VAL A 259 1.10 -15.46 7.98
C VAL A 259 2.52 -14.89 7.81
N LEU A 260 3.55 -15.69 8.08
CA LEU A 260 4.94 -15.28 7.90
C LEU A 260 5.26 -15.03 6.42
N GLY A 261 4.74 -15.84 5.50
CA GLY A 261 4.92 -15.66 4.06
C GLY A 261 4.26 -14.40 3.53
N GLY A 262 3.03 -14.09 3.97
CA GLY A 262 2.33 -12.85 3.63
C GLY A 262 3.04 -11.62 4.19
N VAL A 263 3.49 -11.69 5.45
CA VAL A 263 4.29 -10.63 6.09
C VAL A 263 5.66 -10.48 5.41
N ALA A 264 6.33 -11.58 5.07
CA ALA A 264 7.64 -11.58 4.42
C ALA A 264 7.57 -11.07 2.97
N LEU A 265 6.58 -11.49 2.18
CA LEU A 265 6.36 -10.98 0.83
C LEU A 265 6.06 -9.48 0.85
N THR A 266 5.23 -9.06 1.79
CA THR A 266 4.91 -7.65 2.00
C THR A 266 6.13 -6.86 2.48
N ALA A 267 6.94 -7.44 3.35
CA ALA A 267 8.22 -6.89 3.76
C ALA A 267 9.17 -6.81 2.56
N VAL A 268 9.28 -7.82 1.70
CA VAL A 268 10.12 -7.78 0.50
C VAL A 268 9.64 -6.72 -0.49
N VAL A 269 8.33 -6.54 -0.69
CA VAL A 269 7.79 -5.45 -1.54
C VAL A 269 8.03 -4.06 -0.94
N VAL A 270 8.01 -3.93 0.39
CA VAL A 270 8.24 -2.67 1.11
C VAL A 270 9.73 -2.38 1.36
N LEU A 271 10.57 -3.40 1.46
CA LEU A 271 12.02 -3.34 1.69
C LEU A 271 12.78 -3.34 0.37
N GLY A 272 12.23 -3.98 -0.68
CA GLY A 272 12.72 -4.09 -2.06
C GLY A 272 12.55 -2.80 -2.84
N HIS A 273 13.17 -1.76 -2.33
CA HIS A 273 13.91 -0.82 -3.16
C HIS A 273 15.08 -0.45 -2.27
N GLU A 274 16.08 -1.34 -2.27
CA GLU A 274 17.44 -0.92 -1.96
C GLU A 274 17.75 0.23 -2.94
N PRO A 275 18.31 1.36 -2.48
CA PRO A 275 18.86 2.34 -3.43
C PRO A 275 19.80 1.59 -4.38
N ALA A 276 19.85 2.01 -5.66
CA ALA A 276 20.85 1.48 -6.58
C ALA A 276 22.21 1.51 -5.86
N THR A 277 22.82 0.34 -5.73
CA THR A 277 24.14 0.22 -5.13
C THR A 277 25.09 0.69 -6.22
N TYR A 278 25.54 1.92 -6.09
CA TYR A 278 26.46 2.49 -7.05
C TYR A 278 27.86 2.01 -6.73
N THR A 279 28.50 1.39 -7.72
CA THR A 279 29.76 0.66 -7.55
C THR A 279 30.95 1.60 -7.46
N GLU A 280 30.85 2.81 -8.02
CA GLU A 280 31.91 3.81 -8.00
C GLU A 280 31.32 5.22 -7.88
N ILE A 281 31.81 5.98 -6.91
CA ILE A 281 31.46 7.38 -6.69
C ILE A 281 32.72 8.23 -6.83
N GLU A 282 32.71 9.15 -7.78
CA GLU A 282 33.75 10.14 -7.99
C GLU A 282 33.25 11.55 -7.65
N ILE A 283 34.08 12.32 -6.96
CA ILE A 283 33.76 13.69 -6.55
C ILE A 283 34.24 14.63 -7.67
N GLY A 284 33.31 15.17 -8.44
CA GLY A 284 33.58 16.11 -9.53
C GLY A 284 33.30 17.57 -9.15
N SER A 285 33.76 18.50 -9.98
CA SER A 285 33.55 19.94 -9.79
C SER A 285 32.08 20.36 -9.98
N SER A 286 31.34 19.68 -10.86
CA SER A 286 29.93 19.95 -11.16
C SER A 286 28.95 19.14 -10.30
N GLY A 287 29.41 18.08 -9.65
CA GLY A 287 28.56 17.18 -8.88
C GLY A 287 29.26 15.89 -8.48
N LEU A 288 28.48 14.97 -7.94
CA LEU A 288 28.90 13.61 -7.64
C LEU A 288 28.71 12.75 -8.90
N ALA A 289 29.80 12.28 -9.51
CA ALA A 289 29.72 11.31 -10.60
C ALA A 289 29.49 9.92 -10.00
N VAL A 290 28.45 9.26 -10.47
CA VAL A 290 27.94 8.02 -9.94
C VAL A 290 27.85 7.03 -11.10
N ARG A 291 28.60 5.93 -11.02
CA ARG A 291 28.61 4.89 -12.04
C ARG A 291 27.73 3.70 -11.62
N ASP A 292 26.77 3.37 -12.47
CA ASP A 292 25.84 2.24 -12.33
C ASP A 292 26.01 1.26 -13.51
N ALA A 293 25.29 0.13 -13.48
CA ALA A 293 25.19 -0.83 -14.58
C ALA A 293 24.66 -0.20 -15.89
N ASP A 294 23.88 0.89 -15.78
CA ASP A 294 23.30 1.63 -16.91
C ASP A 294 24.19 2.79 -17.41
N GLY A 295 25.39 2.97 -16.85
CA GLY A 295 26.35 4.01 -17.23
C GLY A 295 26.66 5.04 -16.14
N GLU A 296 27.43 6.06 -16.51
CA GLU A 296 27.88 7.13 -15.62
C GLU A 296 26.90 8.30 -15.62
N ARG A 297 26.52 8.79 -14.44
CA ARG A 297 25.60 9.92 -14.26
C ARG A 297 26.18 10.91 -13.26
N VAL A 298 26.05 12.20 -13.54
CA VAL A 298 26.51 13.25 -12.62
C VAL A 298 25.32 13.80 -11.85
N VAL A 299 25.40 13.77 -10.52
CA VAL A 299 24.41 14.32 -9.59
C VAL A 299 24.89 15.70 -9.11
N PRO A 300 24.24 16.80 -9.54
CA PRO A 300 24.57 18.15 -9.13
C PRO A 300 24.61 18.38 -7.61
N TRP A 301 25.55 19.19 -7.12
CA TRP A 301 25.71 19.48 -5.68
C TRP A 301 24.47 20.11 -5.03
N ASN A 302 23.69 20.89 -5.78
CA ASN A 302 22.45 21.52 -5.31
C ASN A 302 21.31 20.51 -5.06
N LEU A 303 21.41 19.30 -5.61
CA LEU A 303 20.45 18.23 -5.38
C LEU A 303 20.81 17.38 -4.15
N ILE A 304 22.01 17.50 -3.59
CA ILE A 304 22.43 16.72 -2.42
C ILE A 304 21.92 17.37 -1.12
N VAL A 305 21.05 16.66 -0.40
CA VAL A 305 20.37 17.12 0.82
C VAL A 305 21.15 16.74 2.08
N SER A 306 21.66 15.51 2.16
CA SER A 306 22.50 15.07 3.28
C SER A 306 23.33 13.85 2.92
N VAL A 307 24.48 13.70 3.57
CA VAL A 307 25.33 12.51 3.49
C VAL A 307 25.32 11.81 4.85
N ARG A 308 25.08 10.49 4.87
CA ARG A 308 25.06 9.69 6.09
C ARG A 308 25.81 8.38 5.90
N ARG A 309 26.59 7.98 6.90
CA ARG A 309 27.21 6.65 6.94
C ARG A 309 26.26 5.64 7.59
N ILE A 310 26.09 4.47 6.98
CA ILE A 310 25.32 3.33 7.51
C ILE A 310 26.20 2.07 7.41
N GLY A 311 26.87 1.70 8.50
CA GLY A 311 27.79 0.56 8.48
C GLY A 311 28.99 0.81 7.57
N LEU A 312 29.14 -0.03 6.54
CA LEU A 312 30.17 0.08 5.50
C LEU A 312 29.73 0.93 4.30
N ASP A 313 28.52 1.48 4.32
CA ASP A 313 27.97 2.24 3.19
C ASP A 313 27.88 3.73 3.48
N VAL A 314 28.01 4.53 2.42
CA VAL A 314 27.72 5.96 2.41
C VAL A 314 26.43 6.18 1.63
N LEU A 315 25.41 6.72 2.31
CA LEU A 315 24.11 7.06 1.74
C LEU A 315 24.01 8.57 1.55
N VAL A 316 23.88 8.99 0.29
CA VAL A 316 23.67 10.38 -0.12
C VAL A 316 22.19 10.55 -0.46
N GLU A 317 21.50 11.41 0.27
CA GLU A 317 20.09 11.74 0.06
C GLU A 317 19.95 12.87 -0.95
N LEU A 318 19.12 12.64 -1.97
CA LEU A 318 18.91 13.55 -3.08
C LEU A 318 17.55 14.25 -2.98
N ARG A 319 17.50 15.48 -3.47
CA ARG A 319 16.25 16.19 -3.71
C ARG A 319 15.54 15.52 -4.90
N PRO A 320 14.20 15.35 -4.84
CA PRO A 320 13.46 14.79 -5.96
C PRO A 320 13.68 15.63 -7.23
N ASP A 321 14.14 14.98 -8.29
CA ASP A 321 14.38 15.58 -9.61
C ASP A 321 13.87 14.60 -10.69
N GLU A 322 13.21 15.12 -11.73
CA GLU A 322 12.62 14.29 -12.79
C GLU A 322 13.68 13.58 -13.64
N THR A 323 14.92 14.06 -13.62
CA THR A 323 16.05 13.51 -14.40
C THR A 323 16.80 12.41 -13.66
N LEU A 324 16.60 12.27 -12.34
CA LEU A 324 17.33 11.31 -11.50
C LEU A 324 16.44 10.13 -11.10
N ALA A 325 16.93 8.92 -11.38
CA ALA A 325 16.28 7.68 -10.98
C ALA A 325 16.55 7.37 -9.50
N GLY A 326 15.87 8.07 -8.59
CA GLY A 326 15.83 7.73 -7.17
C GLY A 326 16.15 8.87 -6.20
N ASP A 327 15.72 8.71 -4.95
CA ASP A 327 15.90 9.69 -3.88
C ASP A 327 17.25 9.53 -3.14
N PHE A 328 18.03 8.51 -3.48
CA PHE A 328 19.25 8.16 -2.74
C PHE A 328 20.31 7.55 -3.65
N VAL A 329 21.57 7.89 -3.37
CA VAL A 329 22.77 7.24 -3.89
C VAL A 329 23.45 6.49 -2.75
N ARG A 330 23.72 5.20 -2.93
CA ARG A 330 24.46 4.37 -1.97
C ARG A 330 25.81 3.96 -2.57
N ALA A 331 26.91 4.31 -1.91
CA ALA A 331 28.23 3.75 -2.17
C ALA A 331 28.55 2.68 -1.13
N GLY A 332 28.94 1.50 -1.57
CA GLY A 332 29.56 0.49 -0.71
C GLY A 332 31.05 0.79 -0.52
N CYS A 333 31.56 0.60 0.70
CA CYS A 333 32.99 0.70 0.99
C CYS A 333 33.53 -0.62 1.56
N ASN A 334 34.81 -0.89 1.33
CA ASN A 334 35.46 -2.13 1.77
C ASN A 334 35.64 -2.20 3.29
N ASP A 335 35.77 -1.05 3.95
CA ASP A 335 35.93 -0.95 5.39
C ASP A 335 35.26 0.31 5.96
N ALA A 336 35.13 0.35 7.29
CA ALA A 336 34.41 1.40 8.01
C ALA A 336 35.13 2.77 7.97
N GLU A 337 36.44 2.77 7.73
CA GLU A 337 37.27 3.96 7.65
C GLU A 337 37.16 4.59 6.26
N ALA A 338 37.19 3.79 5.20
CA ALA A 338 36.89 4.20 3.83
C ALA A 338 35.49 4.84 3.74
N ALA A 339 34.48 4.24 4.39
CA ALA A 339 33.15 4.85 4.46
C ALA A 339 33.13 6.20 5.21
N ARG A 340 33.94 6.33 6.27
CA ARG A 340 34.08 7.59 7.03
C ARG A 340 34.74 8.68 6.19
N VAL A 341 35.86 8.34 5.55
CA VAL A 341 36.62 9.26 4.69
C VAL A 341 35.78 9.70 3.49
N LEU A 342 35.08 8.77 2.83
CA LEU A 342 34.22 9.10 1.69
C LEU A 342 33.07 10.03 2.10
N ALA A 343 32.37 9.73 3.20
CA ALA A 343 31.29 10.60 3.69
C ALA A 343 31.80 12.02 4.02
N GLN A 344 32.97 12.12 4.68
CA GLN A 344 33.58 13.40 5.02
C GLN A 344 33.95 14.19 3.75
N ARG A 345 34.61 13.54 2.78
CA ARG A 345 35.01 14.19 1.52
C ARG A 345 33.83 14.73 0.72
N ILE A 346 32.72 14.00 0.69
CA ILE A 346 31.50 14.47 0.00
C ILE A 346 30.91 15.68 0.72
N GLU A 347 30.87 15.67 2.07
CA GLU A 347 30.34 16.80 2.84
C GLU A 347 31.25 18.05 2.75
N ASP A 348 32.57 17.87 2.74
CA ASP A 348 33.54 18.96 2.56
C ASP A 348 33.43 19.58 1.16
N ALA A 349 33.32 18.75 0.12
CA ALA A 349 33.11 19.19 -1.26
C ALA A 349 31.78 19.94 -1.42
N ARG A 350 30.71 19.42 -0.82
CA ARG A 350 29.39 20.07 -0.81
C ARG A 350 29.45 21.44 -0.12
N THR A 351 30.11 21.52 1.03
CA THR A 351 30.17 22.74 1.85
C THR A 351 31.04 23.81 1.20
N SER A 352 32.19 23.43 0.63
CA SER A 352 33.07 24.36 -0.08
C SER A 352 32.41 24.97 -1.33
N ILE A 353 31.58 24.19 -2.04
CA ILE A 353 30.87 24.66 -3.22
C ILE A 353 29.65 25.51 -2.87
N GLN A 354 28.94 25.22 -1.77
CA GLN A 354 27.85 26.06 -1.28
C GLN A 354 28.32 27.41 -0.70
N LEU A 355 29.53 27.47 -0.16
CA LEU A 355 30.08 28.71 0.41
C LEU A 355 30.72 29.65 -0.63
N GLY A 356 31.09 29.11 -1.81
CA GLY A 356 31.73 29.86 -2.89
C GLY A 356 33.13 30.41 -2.51
N PRO A 357 34.02 30.66 -3.49
CA PRO A 357 35.35 31.22 -3.22
C PRO A 357 35.37 32.71 -2.81
N PHE A 358 34.22 33.33 -2.50
CA PHE A 358 34.10 34.78 -2.22
C PHE A 358 33.32 35.12 -0.94
N ARG A 359 33.68 34.50 0.18
CA ARG A 359 33.53 35.14 1.50
C ARG A 359 34.86 35.10 2.22
N THR A 360 35.74 36.06 1.88
CA THR A 360 36.76 36.50 2.82
C THR A 360 36.05 36.98 4.08
N VAL A 361 36.43 36.38 5.21
CA VAL A 361 36.10 36.87 6.54
C VAL A 361 36.71 38.26 6.65
N GLY A 362 35.87 39.29 6.71
CA GLY A 362 36.30 40.63 7.06
C GLY A 362 36.62 40.69 8.54
N VAL A 363 37.90 40.88 8.85
CA VAL A 363 38.38 41.66 10.00
C VAL A 363 39.05 42.89 9.42
#